data_AF-R5FH53-F1
#
_entry.id   AF-R5FH53-F1
#
_cell.length_a   1.000
_cell.length_b   1.000
_cell.length_c   1.000
_cell.angle_alpha   90.00
_cell.angle_beta   90.00
_cell.angle_gamma   90.00
#
_symmetry.space_group_name_H-M   'P 1'
#
loop_
_entity.id
_entity.type
_entity.pdbx_description
1 polymer ?
#
loop_
_entity_poly.entity_id
_entity_poly.type
_entity_poly.pdbx_seq_one_letter_code
_entity_poly.pdbx_strand_id
1 'polypeptide(L)'
;MTTHSIGKTIASLRKSKGWTQVELAEKLSISDKAVSKWESEAGFPEISQLPVMATLFGVTIDYLMTGKTQEKEIVTISKAELCAQKDDVTLAEKVKDLPNDENNKNIVDYILQYQSLNVFKKLCESDSQFIKRFKLLDAITFAVISNSLSILVGKEFLIDVNYRFTFENEDEIKSLLPAEDKTYFRNYQDQCICIIPREFFTLLVTDKRIGEDTLNKLLSNQKGRECVWYHAFPYMIDEAYKNDNKELLCRLLDISRQNNAIAYEKIEPIYDSYDNSYDYILNYFFIAPKYGKNGHGLVRVLESTIKSALEKGDFDMVDEFNDINMGVESFVKTKFRNTYNDSTKCYMANADEIRIAKLKLGKSVSKLDLEVQSSIHNGIISIKELKAAANFAIIKKALYAYPIHPFELLYQMYQQQKWRELFEFSVDLDINELSDSIIRQNKESIENAILKTWTKDNQPYSNIKKLCINNDELYVLKSDILYGRRDNHNQKNIQEVVDYLNAVRQRIIDELANKFDKDRITGELTKDYFYTELNKRNKDLVIIKLCVRLEAILKCDFGYTGNFAEMIDKYCEEKLTWSEDDGWGYLVKTSDIDTIKLLHKLRKIRNSLVHSEKTSDPMSDDEIKQCIDYVCSL
;
A
#
# COMPACT_ATOMS: atom_id res chain seq x y z
N MET A 1 -50.72 -24.89 53.16
CA MET A 1 -50.13 -23.91 52.23
C MET A 1 -51.04 -22.69 52.21
N THR A 2 -50.54 -21.52 52.58
CA THR A 2 -51.29 -20.27 52.48
C THR A 2 -51.44 -19.91 51.01
N THR A 3 -52.62 -20.15 50.44
CA THR A 3 -52.97 -19.77 49.06
C THR A 3 -52.82 -18.26 48.92
N HIS A 4 -51.93 -17.83 48.02
CA HIS A 4 -51.74 -16.41 47.73
C HIS A 4 -53.02 -15.82 47.14
N SER A 5 -53.37 -14.61 47.55
CA SER A 5 -54.55 -13.92 47.08
C SER A 5 -54.17 -12.68 46.28
N ILE A 6 -54.43 -12.75 44.98
CA ILE A 6 -54.28 -11.62 44.06
C ILE A 6 -55.15 -10.43 44.48
N GLY A 7 -56.34 -10.68 45.02
CA GLY A 7 -57.23 -9.65 45.54
C GLY A 7 -56.61 -8.83 46.67
N LYS A 8 -55.93 -9.52 47.60
CA LYS A 8 -55.18 -8.87 48.69
C LYS A 8 -53.98 -8.09 48.17
N THR A 9 -53.28 -8.59 47.14
CA THR A 9 -52.17 -7.89 46.48
C THR A 9 -52.64 -6.62 45.79
N ILE A 10 -53.74 -6.68 45.03
CA ILE A 10 -54.37 -5.52 44.38
C ILE A 10 -54.80 -4.49 45.44
N ALA A 11 -55.44 -4.92 46.53
CA ALA A 11 -55.84 -4.02 47.61
C ALA A 11 -54.65 -3.33 48.28
N SER A 12 -53.54 -4.07 48.47
CA SER A 12 -52.31 -3.53 49.02
C SER A 12 -51.67 -2.49 48.10
N LEU A 13 -51.55 -2.80 46.80
CA LEU A 13 -50.99 -1.89 45.79
C LEU A 13 -51.85 -0.66 45.57
N ARG A 14 -53.17 -0.78 45.60
CA ARG A 14 -54.09 0.35 45.56
C ARG A 14 -53.89 1.27 46.76
N LYS A 15 -53.85 0.71 47.97
CA LYS A 15 -53.66 1.46 49.21
C LYS A 15 -52.30 2.14 49.28
N SER A 16 -51.24 1.51 48.79
CA SER A 16 -49.90 2.11 48.76
C SER A 16 -49.80 3.29 47.80
N LYS A 17 -50.65 3.34 46.76
CA LYS A 17 -50.82 4.48 45.87
C LYS A 17 -51.83 5.53 46.38
N GLY A 18 -52.49 5.27 47.52
CA GLY A 18 -53.47 6.18 48.12
C GLY A 18 -54.82 6.25 47.40
N TRP A 19 -55.14 5.29 46.52
CA TRP A 19 -56.36 5.33 45.70
C TRP A 19 -57.56 4.72 46.41
N THR A 20 -58.76 5.23 46.14
CA THR A 20 -60.04 4.58 46.48
C THR A 20 -60.37 3.46 45.48
N GLN A 21 -61.32 2.57 45.82
CA GLN A 21 -61.76 1.51 44.89
C GLN A 21 -62.37 2.10 43.61
N VAL A 22 -63.06 3.23 43.72
CA VAL A 22 -63.64 3.97 42.57
C VAL A 22 -62.54 4.51 41.68
N GLU A 23 -61.51 5.15 42.25
CA GLU A 23 -60.38 5.69 41.48
C GLU A 23 -59.57 4.60 40.76
N LEU A 24 -59.40 3.42 41.36
CA LEU A 24 -58.78 2.30 40.67
C LEU A 24 -59.67 1.78 39.52
N ALA A 25 -60.98 1.74 39.73
CA ALA A 25 -61.93 1.30 38.72
C ALA A 25 -61.97 2.25 37.51
N GLU A 26 -61.93 3.56 37.76
CA GLU A 26 -61.82 4.58 36.71
C GLU A 26 -60.52 4.43 35.91
N LYS A 27 -59.38 4.25 36.59
CA LYS A 27 -58.07 4.07 35.94
C LYS A 27 -57.99 2.81 35.08
N LEU A 28 -58.79 1.78 35.40
CA LEU A 28 -58.88 0.54 34.65
C LEU A 28 -60.09 0.50 33.69
N SER A 29 -60.91 1.56 33.64
CA SER A 29 -62.14 1.65 32.83
C SER A 29 -63.14 0.51 33.09
N ILE A 30 -63.39 0.20 34.36
CA ILE A 30 -64.30 -0.85 34.84
C ILE A 30 -65.25 -0.30 35.92
N SER A 31 -66.24 -1.10 36.33
CA SER A 31 -67.08 -0.73 37.47
C SER A 31 -66.33 -0.86 38.81
N ASP A 32 -66.56 0.06 39.73
CA ASP A 32 -66.13 0.02 41.15
C ASP A 32 -66.52 -1.30 41.84
N LYS A 33 -67.69 -1.86 41.51
CA LYS A 33 -68.14 -3.18 41.98
C LYS A 33 -67.19 -4.32 41.59
N ALA A 34 -66.50 -4.22 40.44
CA ALA A 34 -65.54 -5.24 40.00
C ALA A 34 -64.28 -5.21 40.88
N VAL A 35 -63.73 -4.03 41.14
CA VAL A 35 -62.60 -3.84 42.07
C VAL A 35 -62.96 -4.35 43.47
N SER A 36 -64.16 -4.01 43.96
CA SER A 36 -64.64 -4.48 45.26
C SER A 36 -64.68 -6.01 45.34
N LYS A 37 -65.20 -6.68 44.30
CA LYS A 37 -65.23 -8.15 44.21
C LYS A 37 -63.84 -8.77 44.19
N TRP A 38 -62.87 -8.16 43.50
CA TRP A 38 -61.50 -8.66 43.47
C TRP A 38 -60.84 -8.56 44.83
N GLU A 39 -60.94 -7.40 45.48
CA GLU A 39 -60.33 -7.18 46.80
C GLU A 39 -60.98 -8.00 47.91
N SER A 40 -62.27 -8.34 47.77
CA SER A 40 -63.01 -9.19 48.70
C SER A 40 -62.93 -10.68 48.37
N GLU A 41 -62.08 -11.08 47.41
CA GLU A 41 -61.92 -12.49 46.97
C GLU A 41 -63.22 -13.12 46.41
N ALA A 42 -64.21 -12.30 46.04
CA ALA A 42 -65.50 -12.72 45.48
C ALA A 42 -65.51 -12.80 43.95
N GLY A 43 -64.35 -12.57 43.32
CA GLY A 43 -64.13 -12.68 41.88
C GLY A 43 -62.66 -12.43 41.55
N PHE A 44 -62.26 -12.71 40.31
CA PHE A 44 -60.89 -12.49 39.82
C PHE A 44 -60.88 -11.47 38.69
N PRO A 45 -59.81 -10.68 38.53
CA PRO A 45 -59.58 -9.92 37.31
C PRO A 45 -59.53 -10.83 36.10
N GLU A 46 -59.98 -10.33 34.95
CA GLU A 46 -59.76 -11.04 33.70
C GLU A 46 -58.27 -11.06 33.35
N ILE A 47 -57.81 -12.10 32.67
CA ILE A 47 -56.40 -12.25 32.26
C ILE A 47 -55.94 -11.04 31.45
N SER A 48 -56.83 -10.46 30.63
CA SER A 48 -56.61 -9.24 29.84
C SER A 48 -56.30 -7.99 30.69
N GLN A 49 -56.76 -7.96 31.95
CA GLN A 49 -56.61 -6.83 32.84
C GLN A 49 -55.29 -6.88 33.63
N LEU A 50 -54.68 -8.06 33.79
CA LEU A 50 -53.46 -8.25 34.57
C LEU A 50 -52.25 -7.46 34.04
N PRO A 51 -51.97 -7.40 32.72
CA PRO A 51 -50.87 -6.59 32.20
C PRO A 51 -51.08 -5.10 32.47
N VAL A 52 -52.31 -4.61 32.26
CA VAL A 52 -52.66 -3.21 32.47
C VAL A 52 -52.53 -2.83 33.94
N MET A 53 -52.97 -3.70 34.84
CA MET A 53 -52.79 -3.52 36.30
C MET A 53 -51.33 -3.53 36.70
N ALA A 54 -50.54 -4.47 36.18
CA ALA A 54 -49.11 -4.56 36.46
C ALA A 54 -48.38 -3.26 36.06
N THR A 55 -48.66 -2.73 34.87
CA THR A 55 -48.17 -1.43 34.42
C THR A 55 -48.67 -0.29 35.30
N LEU A 56 -49.97 -0.25 35.63
CA LEU A 56 -50.58 0.81 36.43
C LEU A 56 -49.97 0.90 37.84
N PHE A 57 -49.69 -0.26 38.47
CA PHE A 57 -49.07 -0.32 39.79
C PHE A 57 -47.54 -0.21 39.75
N GLY A 58 -46.91 -0.41 38.60
CA GLY A 58 -45.46 -0.40 38.43
C GLY A 58 -44.79 -1.68 38.95
N VAL A 59 -45.46 -2.83 38.81
CA VAL A 59 -44.99 -4.15 39.26
C VAL A 59 -45.00 -5.15 38.11
N THR A 60 -44.39 -6.32 38.29
CA THR A 60 -44.50 -7.41 37.31
C THR A 60 -45.82 -8.17 37.48
N ILE A 61 -46.31 -8.81 36.41
CA ILE A 61 -47.49 -9.68 36.48
C ILE A 61 -47.26 -10.82 37.49
N ASP A 62 -46.03 -11.35 37.53
CA ASP A 62 -45.65 -12.40 38.47
C ASP A 62 -45.77 -11.92 39.93
N TYR A 63 -45.34 -10.69 40.24
CA TYR A 63 -45.55 -10.09 41.56
C TYR A 63 -47.03 -9.89 41.88
N LEU A 64 -47.83 -9.44 40.89
CA LEU A 64 -49.27 -9.28 41.06
C LEU A 64 -49.96 -10.61 41.41
N MET A 65 -49.49 -11.71 40.82
CA MET A 65 -50.05 -13.05 40.98
C MET A 65 -49.52 -13.84 42.18
N THR A 66 -48.29 -13.57 42.64
CA THR A 66 -47.61 -14.37 43.66
C THR A 66 -47.28 -13.60 44.93
N GLY A 67 -47.29 -12.27 44.87
CA GLY A 67 -46.85 -11.37 45.95
C GLY A 67 -45.36 -11.42 46.25
N LYS A 68 -44.57 -12.12 45.42
CA LYS A 68 -43.12 -12.30 45.61
C LYS A 68 -42.36 -11.52 44.54
N THR A 69 -41.38 -10.73 44.96
CA THR A 69 -40.40 -10.12 44.06
C THR A 69 -39.40 -11.18 43.59
N GLN A 70 -39.09 -11.20 42.29
CA GLN A 70 -38.02 -12.05 41.74
C GLN A 70 -36.69 -11.71 42.46
N GLU A 71 -36.04 -12.72 43.04
CA GLU A 71 -34.70 -12.55 43.60
C GLU A 71 -33.69 -12.37 42.46
N LYS A 72 -32.77 -11.40 42.60
CA LYS A 72 -31.71 -11.17 41.61
C LYS A 72 -30.76 -12.37 41.61
N GLU A 73 -30.46 -12.90 40.43
CA GLU A 73 -29.42 -13.92 40.23
C GLU A 73 -28.07 -13.41 40.75
N ILE A 74 -27.48 -14.10 41.72
CA ILE A 74 -26.13 -13.82 42.22
C ILE A 74 -25.15 -14.53 41.29
N VAL A 75 -24.48 -13.79 40.40
CA VAL A 75 -23.33 -14.33 39.65
C VAL A 75 -22.16 -14.46 40.61
N THR A 76 -21.78 -15.70 40.95
CA THR A 76 -20.67 -15.97 41.87
C THR A 76 -19.35 -15.80 41.14
N ILE A 77 -18.70 -14.64 41.30
CA ILE A 77 -17.37 -14.38 40.75
C ILE A 77 -16.33 -15.19 41.53
N SER A 78 -15.39 -15.85 40.83
CA SER A 78 -14.33 -16.63 41.48
C SER A 78 -13.38 -15.73 42.28
N LYS A 79 -12.71 -16.26 43.31
CA LYS A 79 -11.74 -15.47 44.10
C LYS A 79 -10.58 -14.95 43.25
N ALA A 80 -10.13 -15.74 42.28
CA ALA A 80 -9.09 -15.36 41.34
C ALA A 80 -9.54 -14.21 40.45
N GLU A 81 -10.75 -14.30 39.90
CA GLU A 81 -11.34 -13.22 39.11
C GLU A 81 -11.51 -11.94 39.93
N LEU A 82 -12.03 -12.04 41.17
CA LEU A 82 -12.21 -10.90 42.05
C LEU A 82 -10.86 -10.21 42.38
N CYS A 83 -9.81 -11.01 42.63
CA CYS A 83 -8.46 -10.50 42.90
C CYS A 83 -7.93 -9.70 41.71
N ALA A 84 -8.01 -10.25 40.50
CA ALA A 84 -7.55 -9.57 39.29
C ALA A 84 -8.42 -8.35 38.94
N GLN A 85 -9.74 -8.47 38.96
CA GLN A 85 -10.68 -7.40 38.61
C GLN A 85 -10.49 -6.15 39.50
N LYS A 86 -10.18 -6.35 40.79
CA LYS A 86 -9.90 -5.25 41.72
C LYS A 86 -8.43 -4.86 41.80
N ASP A 87 -7.56 -5.57 41.07
CA ASP A 87 -6.10 -5.50 41.19
C ASP A 87 -5.64 -5.54 42.67
N ASP A 88 -6.29 -6.40 43.46
CA ASP A 88 -6.13 -6.48 44.92
C ASP A 88 -5.00 -7.42 45.31
N VAL A 89 -3.84 -6.84 45.61
CA VAL A 89 -2.62 -7.54 46.04
C VAL A 89 -2.79 -8.34 47.34
N THR A 90 -3.77 -8.02 48.19
CA THR A 90 -3.98 -8.73 49.46
C THR A 90 -4.54 -10.14 49.27
N LEU A 91 -5.15 -10.39 48.12
CA LEU A 91 -5.70 -11.68 47.73
C LEU A 91 -4.71 -12.51 46.90
N ALA A 92 -3.66 -11.90 46.36
CA ALA A 92 -2.75 -12.49 45.39
C ALA A 92 -2.19 -13.85 45.83
N GLU A 93 -1.58 -13.92 47.02
CA GLU A 93 -1.00 -15.18 47.54
C GLU A 93 -2.04 -16.30 47.73
N LYS A 94 -3.29 -15.93 48.04
CA LYS A 94 -4.37 -16.90 48.26
C LYS A 94 -4.90 -17.48 46.96
N VAL A 95 -4.75 -16.74 45.85
CA VAL A 95 -5.29 -17.13 44.54
C VAL A 95 -4.21 -17.66 43.58
N LYS A 96 -2.93 -17.50 43.93
CA LYS A 96 -1.78 -17.87 43.09
C LYS A 96 -1.90 -19.29 42.53
N ASP A 97 -2.14 -20.26 43.39
CA ASP A 97 -2.12 -21.69 43.03
C ASP A 97 -3.52 -22.33 42.96
N LEU A 98 -4.57 -21.51 42.82
CA LEU A 98 -5.92 -22.04 42.62
C LEU A 98 -6.03 -22.76 41.27
N PRO A 99 -6.79 -23.87 41.21
CA PRO A 99 -7.10 -24.52 39.94
C PRO A 99 -7.97 -23.61 39.07
N ASN A 100 -8.12 -23.99 37.80
CA ASN A 100 -9.05 -23.32 36.90
C ASN A 100 -10.47 -23.33 37.48
N ASP A 101 -11.20 -22.25 37.28
CA ASP A 101 -12.59 -22.14 37.69
C ASP A 101 -13.57 -22.80 36.70
N GLU A 102 -14.87 -22.58 36.91
CA GLU A 102 -15.96 -23.14 36.09
C GLU A 102 -15.88 -22.71 34.62
N ASN A 103 -15.23 -21.59 34.32
CA ASN A 103 -14.99 -21.10 32.96
C ASN A 103 -13.65 -21.58 32.39
N ASN A 104 -12.97 -22.50 33.07
CA ASN A 104 -11.64 -23.01 32.75
C ASN A 104 -10.56 -21.91 32.73
N LYS A 105 -10.71 -20.85 33.55
CA LYS A 105 -9.74 -19.75 33.68
C LYS A 105 -9.04 -19.79 35.04
N ASN A 106 -7.78 -19.38 35.07
CA ASN A 106 -7.00 -19.18 36.30
C ASN A 106 -6.58 -17.72 36.47
N ILE A 107 -5.83 -17.43 37.55
CA ILE A 107 -5.38 -16.08 37.89
C ILE A 107 -4.57 -15.41 36.77
N VAL A 108 -3.78 -16.15 35.98
CA VAL A 108 -3.03 -15.60 34.84
C VAL A 108 -3.97 -15.10 33.76
N ASP A 109 -4.99 -15.89 33.41
CA ASP A 109 -5.99 -15.50 32.40
C ASP A 109 -6.72 -14.22 32.82
N TYR A 110 -7.03 -14.10 34.11
CA TYR A 110 -7.69 -12.92 34.65
C TYR A 110 -6.76 -11.70 34.77
N ILE A 111 -5.50 -11.88 35.12
CA ILE A 111 -4.49 -10.80 35.08
C ILE A 111 -4.39 -10.25 33.65
N LEU A 112 -4.33 -11.12 32.64
CA LEU A 112 -4.31 -10.72 31.23
C LEU A 112 -5.60 -9.99 30.83
N GLN A 113 -6.76 -10.54 31.22
CA GLN A 113 -8.07 -9.97 30.89
C GLN A 113 -8.30 -8.58 31.50
N TYR A 114 -7.92 -8.38 32.76
CA TYR A 114 -8.16 -7.14 33.50
C TYR A 114 -6.95 -6.21 33.56
N GLN A 115 -5.81 -6.61 32.98
CA GLN A 115 -4.54 -5.88 33.02
C GLN A 115 -4.10 -5.51 34.46
N SER A 116 -4.20 -6.48 35.38
CA SER A 116 -3.96 -6.31 36.82
C SER A 116 -2.46 -6.21 37.14
N LEU A 117 -1.89 -5.01 37.00
CA LEU A 117 -0.44 -4.79 37.07
C LEU A 117 0.12 -4.97 38.48
N ASN A 118 -0.61 -4.55 39.52
CA ASN A 118 -0.12 -4.66 40.89
C ASN A 118 -0.13 -6.11 41.35
N VAL A 119 -1.20 -6.87 41.02
CA VAL A 119 -1.27 -8.30 41.28
C VAL A 119 -0.20 -9.06 40.51
N PHE A 120 0.00 -8.76 39.22
CA PHE A 120 1.09 -9.33 38.42
C PHE A 120 2.45 -9.13 39.08
N LYS A 121 2.79 -7.87 39.41
CA LYS A 121 4.06 -7.52 40.05
C LYS A 121 4.24 -8.25 41.37
N LYS A 122 3.21 -8.20 42.23
CA LYS A 122 3.25 -8.83 43.55
C LYS A 122 3.50 -10.34 43.46
N LEU A 123 2.80 -11.03 42.55
CA LEU A 123 2.95 -12.48 42.40
C LEU A 123 4.33 -12.87 41.86
N CYS A 124 4.87 -12.09 40.91
CA CYS A 124 6.20 -12.36 40.37
C CYS A 124 7.34 -12.04 41.35
N GLU A 125 7.15 -11.05 42.23
CA GLU A 125 8.08 -10.73 43.32
C GLU A 125 8.06 -11.80 44.42
N SER A 126 6.87 -12.26 44.81
CA SER A 126 6.72 -13.32 45.82
C SER A 126 7.19 -14.68 45.33
N ASP A 127 6.96 -14.99 44.05
CA ASP A 127 7.37 -16.24 43.42
C ASP A 127 8.02 -15.97 42.07
N SER A 128 9.36 -16.06 42.07
CA SER A 128 10.16 -15.78 40.89
C SER A 128 9.91 -16.75 39.72
N GLN A 129 9.27 -17.91 39.93
CA GLN A 129 8.87 -18.82 38.85
C GLN A 129 7.49 -18.51 38.30
N PHE A 130 6.68 -17.69 38.99
CA PHE A 130 5.30 -17.39 38.60
C PHE A 130 5.21 -16.77 37.20
N ILE A 131 6.17 -15.91 36.84
CA ILE A 131 6.22 -15.27 35.51
C ILE A 131 6.31 -16.29 34.35
N LYS A 132 6.83 -17.50 34.59
CA LYS A 132 6.88 -18.57 33.57
C LYS A 132 5.51 -19.13 33.20
N ARG A 133 4.46 -18.78 33.94
CA ARG A 133 3.07 -19.11 33.59
C ARG A 133 2.52 -18.22 32.48
N PHE A 134 3.19 -17.09 32.19
CA PHE A 134 2.85 -16.20 31.08
C PHE A 134 3.61 -16.63 29.83
N LYS A 135 3.02 -16.36 28.66
CA LYS A 135 3.78 -16.41 27.41
C LYS A 135 4.85 -15.32 27.44
N LEU A 136 5.95 -15.54 26.71
CA LEU A 136 7.09 -14.61 26.66
C LEU A 136 6.66 -13.17 26.36
N LEU A 137 5.86 -12.95 25.33
CA LEU A 137 5.40 -11.62 24.95
C LEU A 137 4.53 -10.96 26.05
N ASP A 138 3.66 -11.72 26.68
CA ASP A 138 2.82 -11.23 27.78
C ASP A 138 3.68 -10.85 28.98
N ALA A 139 4.66 -11.69 29.33
CA ALA A 139 5.61 -11.43 30.41
C ALA A 139 6.41 -10.15 30.16
N ILE A 140 6.95 -9.97 28.95
CA ILE A 140 7.68 -8.75 28.56
C ILE A 140 6.76 -7.54 28.65
N THR A 141 5.56 -7.63 28.07
CA THR A 141 4.58 -6.53 28.03
C THR A 141 4.21 -6.08 29.44
N PHE A 142 3.86 -7.03 30.32
CA PHE A 142 3.52 -6.73 31.70
C PHE A 142 4.72 -6.20 32.50
N ALA A 143 5.93 -6.71 32.29
CA ALA A 143 7.14 -6.19 32.93
C ALA A 143 7.44 -4.74 32.52
N VAL A 144 7.21 -4.38 31.25
CA VAL A 144 7.36 -3.01 30.73
C VAL A 144 6.32 -2.07 31.33
N ILE A 145 5.02 -2.39 31.21
CA ILE A 145 3.94 -1.49 31.68
C ILE A 145 3.85 -1.41 33.22
N SER A 146 4.35 -2.43 33.94
CA SER A 146 4.48 -2.39 35.40
C SER A 146 5.81 -1.78 35.89
N ASN A 147 6.63 -1.26 34.99
CA ASN A 147 7.93 -0.63 35.30
C ASN A 147 8.85 -1.53 36.13
N SER A 148 8.89 -2.82 35.81
CA SER A 148 9.54 -3.85 36.62
C SER A 148 10.29 -4.85 35.73
N LEU A 149 11.14 -4.34 34.83
CA LEU A 149 11.98 -5.14 33.91
C LEU A 149 12.86 -6.16 34.65
N SER A 150 13.29 -5.84 35.87
CA SER A 150 14.10 -6.72 36.73
C SER A 150 13.47 -8.09 36.99
N ILE A 151 12.14 -8.21 36.91
CA ILE A 151 11.42 -9.48 37.09
C ILE A 151 11.76 -10.49 36.00
N LEU A 152 12.12 -10.01 34.79
CA LEU A 152 12.54 -10.88 33.69
C LEU A 152 13.94 -11.47 33.92
N VAL A 153 14.78 -10.85 34.76
CA VAL A 153 16.19 -11.23 34.90
C VAL A 153 16.33 -12.65 35.48
N GLY A 154 17.19 -13.44 34.85
CA GLY A 154 17.43 -14.85 35.16
C GLY A 154 16.29 -15.78 34.74
N LYS A 155 15.33 -15.32 33.94
CA LYS A 155 14.19 -16.13 33.48
C LYS A 155 14.43 -16.64 32.07
N GLU A 156 14.08 -17.91 31.88
CA GLU A 156 14.13 -18.62 30.62
C GLU A 156 12.69 -18.90 30.14
N PHE A 157 12.42 -18.58 28.88
CA PHE A 157 11.13 -18.79 28.22
C PHE A 157 11.30 -19.64 26.97
N LEU A 158 10.32 -20.49 26.68
CA LEU A 158 10.28 -21.29 25.45
C LEU A 158 9.82 -20.40 24.29
N ILE A 159 10.61 -20.34 23.21
CA ILE A 159 10.19 -19.69 21.95
C ILE A 159 9.52 -20.72 21.04
N ASP A 160 10.13 -21.90 20.90
CA ASP A 160 9.67 -23.03 20.08
C ASP A 160 10.16 -24.34 20.72
N VAL A 161 9.73 -25.51 20.22
CA VAL A 161 9.98 -26.86 20.78
C VAL A 161 11.45 -27.08 21.16
N ASN A 162 12.38 -26.50 20.39
CA ASN A 162 13.83 -26.68 20.55
C ASN A 162 14.58 -25.44 21.04
N TYR A 163 13.94 -24.28 21.15
CA TYR A 163 14.63 -23.01 21.37
C TYR A 163 14.10 -22.26 22.59
N ARG A 164 15.04 -21.74 23.39
CA ARG A 164 14.77 -21.01 24.62
C ARG A 164 15.45 -19.65 24.60
N PHE A 165 14.78 -18.65 25.15
CA PHE A 165 15.31 -17.31 25.37
C PHE A 165 15.54 -17.07 26.85
N THR A 166 16.74 -16.60 27.21
CA THR A 166 17.09 -16.32 28.60
C THR A 166 17.41 -14.83 28.75
N PHE A 167 16.72 -14.17 29.67
CA PHE A 167 17.03 -12.80 30.06
C PHE A 167 18.17 -12.80 31.08
N GLU A 168 19.41 -12.72 30.62
CA GLU A 168 20.55 -12.60 31.54
C GLU A 168 20.53 -11.28 32.33
N ASN A 169 19.94 -10.24 31.74
CA ASN A 169 19.79 -8.92 32.31
C ASN A 169 18.62 -8.17 31.62
N GLU A 170 18.26 -6.98 32.12
CA GLU A 170 17.15 -6.18 31.58
C GLU A 170 17.40 -5.71 30.13
N ASP A 171 18.66 -5.52 29.72
CA ASP A 171 18.99 -5.04 28.39
C ASP A 171 18.77 -6.10 27.30
N GLU A 172 18.56 -7.37 27.66
CA GLU A 172 18.21 -8.44 26.70
C GLU A 172 16.87 -8.16 26.00
N ILE A 173 16.00 -7.32 26.56
CA ILE A 173 14.81 -6.86 25.83
C ILE A 173 15.18 -6.16 24.51
N LYS A 174 16.37 -5.54 24.44
CA LYS A 174 16.85 -4.84 23.24
C LYS A 174 17.48 -5.78 22.20
N SER A 175 17.57 -7.09 22.47
CA SER A 175 17.98 -8.08 21.48
C SER A 175 16.80 -8.67 20.69
N LEU A 176 15.57 -8.36 21.09
CA LEU A 176 14.35 -8.80 20.41
C LEU A 176 14.18 -8.09 19.05
N LEU A 177 13.62 -8.82 18.08
CA LEU A 177 13.50 -8.36 16.69
C LEU A 177 12.04 -8.11 16.25
N PRO A 178 11.78 -7.07 15.46
CA PRO A 178 10.48 -6.86 14.81
C PRO A 178 10.09 -8.04 13.92
N ALA A 179 8.80 -8.41 13.93
CA ALA A 179 8.26 -9.46 13.09
C ALA A 179 8.39 -9.19 11.59
N GLU A 180 8.34 -7.91 11.21
CA GLU A 180 8.41 -7.44 9.84
C GLU A 180 9.81 -7.57 9.24
N ASP A 181 10.86 -7.59 10.08
CA ASP A 181 12.24 -7.75 9.61
C ASP A 181 12.71 -9.22 9.60
N LYS A 182 11.84 -10.16 10.01
CA LYS A 182 12.17 -11.58 10.19
C LYS A 182 12.90 -12.21 9.01
N THR A 183 12.56 -11.83 7.78
CA THR A 183 13.15 -12.40 6.55
C THR A 183 14.61 -11.99 6.32
N TYR A 184 15.07 -10.89 6.91
CA TYR A 184 16.44 -10.40 6.76
C TYR A 184 17.43 -11.11 7.69
N PHE A 185 16.94 -11.75 8.75
CA PHE A 185 17.76 -12.53 9.67
C PHE A 185 17.73 -14.01 9.28
N ARG A 186 18.75 -14.45 8.52
CA ARG A 186 18.95 -15.87 8.23
C ARG A 186 19.05 -16.67 9.53
N ASN A 187 18.39 -17.83 9.58
CA ASN A 187 18.44 -18.75 10.71
C ASN A 187 18.12 -18.09 12.07
N TYR A 188 17.15 -17.17 12.11
CA TYR A 188 16.73 -16.52 13.37
C TYR A 188 16.33 -17.55 14.45
N GLN A 189 15.84 -18.72 14.04
CA GLN A 189 15.53 -19.84 14.93
C GLN A 189 16.79 -20.39 15.61
N ASP A 190 17.88 -20.62 14.87
CA ASP A 190 19.16 -21.14 15.40
C ASP A 190 19.85 -20.17 16.36
N GLN A 191 19.55 -18.88 16.26
CA GLN A 191 20.12 -17.82 17.10
C GLN A 191 19.29 -17.56 18.36
N CYS A 192 18.28 -18.39 18.66
CA CYS A 192 17.32 -18.21 19.76
C CYS A 192 16.68 -16.80 19.77
N ILE A 193 16.45 -16.23 18.58
CA ILE A 193 15.96 -14.85 18.47
C ILE A 193 14.45 -14.81 18.73
N CYS A 194 14.05 -13.97 19.69
CA CYS A 194 12.64 -13.71 19.96
C CYS A 194 12.12 -12.57 19.07
N ILE A 195 10.97 -12.82 18.45
CA ILE A 195 10.29 -11.91 17.54
C ILE A 195 9.15 -11.21 18.28
N ILE A 196 9.06 -9.89 18.14
CA ILE A 196 8.02 -9.05 18.73
C ILE A 196 7.13 -8.45 17.64
N PRO A 197 5.80 -8.44 17.85
CA PRO A 197 4.86 -7.96 16.86
C PRO A 197 4.72 -6.43 16.93
N ARG A 198 4.12 -5.84 15.89
CA ARG A 198 4.01 -4.39 15.72
C ARG A 198 3.35 -3.70 16.92
N GLU A 199 2.34 -4.33 17.49
CA GLU A 199 1.53 -3.84 18.61
C GLU A 199 2.37 -3.57 19.86
N PHE A 200 3.49 -4.27 20.03
CA PHE A 200 4.41 -4.01 21.13
C PHE A 200 5.07 -2.64 21.00
N PHE A 201 5.50 -2.23 19.79
CA PHE A 201 6.06 -0.90 19.56
C PHE A 201 5.01 0.20 19.70
N THR A 202 3.77 -0.06 19.25
CA THR A 202 2.64 0.84 19.49
C THR A 202 2.44 1.05 20.99
N LEU A 203 2.48 -0.02 21.78
CA LEU A 203 2.39 0.05 23.25
C LEU A 203 3.52 0.88 23.86
N LEU A 204 4.79 0.69 23.42
CA LEU A 204 5.93 1.47 23.91
C LEU A 204 5.77 2.98 23.69
N VAL A 205 5.05 3.37 22.64
CA VAL A 205 4.86 4.77 22.25
C VAL A 205 3.61 5.40 22.87
N THR A 206 2.56 4.61 23.06
CA THR A 206 1.21 5.14 23.38
C THR A 206 0.78 4.89 24.83
N ASP A 207 1.34 3.88 25.50
CA ASP A 207 0.90 3.50 26.85
C ASP A 207 1.54 4.38 27.93
N LYS A 208 0.73 5.28 28.50
CA LYS A 208 1.15 6.23 29.54
C LYS A 208 1.53 5.59 30.88
N ARG A 209 1.29 4.29 31.07
CA ARG A 209 1.69 3.57 32.29
C ARG A 209 3.20 3.29 32.32
N ILE A 210 3.84 3.30 31.15
CA ILE A 210 5.30 3.17 31.05
C ILE A 210 5.93 4.44 31.63
N GLY A 211 6.67 4.27 32.71
CA GLY A 211 7.37 5.32 33.42
C GLY A 211 8.66 5.72 32.71
N GLU A 212 9.11 6.94 33.01
CA GLU A 212 10.25 7.57 32.33
C GLU A 212 11.56 6.78 32.51
N ASP A 213 11.81 6.18 33.67
CA ASP A 213 13.01 5.35 33.91
C ASP A 213 13.04 4.09 33.03
N THR A 214 11.89 3.43 32.88
CA THR A 214 11.75 2.27 31.99
C THR A 214 11.96 2.70 30.55
N LEU A 215 11.34 3.80 30.12
CA LEU A 215 11.50 4.31 28.77
C LEU A 215 12.96 4.72 28.49
N ASN A 216 13.61 5.44 29.42
CA ASN A 216 15.04 5.78 29.37
C ASN A 216 15.91 4.54 29.17
N LYS A 217 15.62 3.46 29.90
CA LYS A 217 16.35 2.19 29.78
C LYS A 217 16.19 1.56 28.40
N LEU A 218 14.99 1.57 27.83
CA LEU A 218 14.71 1.06 26.48
C LEU A 218 15.36 1.89 25.37
N LEU A 219 15.45 3.22 25.56
CA LEU A 219 16.05 4.15 24.60
C LEU A 219 17.58 4.27 24.73
N SER A 220 18.15 3.79 25.84
CA SER A 220 19.60 3.78 26.08
C SER A 220 20.34 2.70 25.27
N ASN A 221 21.66 2.87 25.16
CA ASN A 221 22.54 1.89 24.51
C ASN A 221 22.37 0.48 25.09
N GLN A 222 22.49 -0.53 24.23
CA GLN A 222 22.53 -1.93 24.62
C GLN A 222 23.77 -2.19 25.49
N LYS A 223 23.62 -2.97 26.56
CA LYS A 223 24.74 -3.26 27.46
C LYS A 223 25.87 -3.97 26.69
N GLY A 224 27.08 -3.44 26.79
CA GLY A 224 28.25 -3.98 26.08
C GLY A 224 28.35 -3.56 24.61
N ARG A 225 27.47 -2.68 24.12
CA ARG A 225 27.55 -2.09 22.77
C ARG A 225 27.38 -0.57 22.84
N GLU A 226 28.06 0.17 21.98
CA GLU A 226 27.85 1.62 21.83
C GLU A 226 26.65 1.93 20.92
N CYS A 227 25.64 1.05 20.89
CA CYS A 227 24.52 1.10 19.95
C CYS A 227 23.19 0.99 20.68
N VAL A 228 22.19 1.76 20.22
CA VAL A 228 20.81 1.69 20.69
C VAL A 228 20.08 0.44 20.19
N TRP A 229 18.80 0.29 20.53
CA TRP A 229 17.93 -0.77 20.00
C TRP A 229 17.56 -0.53 18.53
N TYR A 230 18.55 -0.56 17.64
CA TYR A 230 18.45 -0.07 16.26
C TYR A 230 17.39 -0.75 15.40
N HIS A 231 16.97 -1.97 15.76
CA HIS A 231 15.86 -2.67 15.12
C HIS A 231 14.49 -2.14 15.54
N ALA A 232 14.32 -1.71 16.79
CA ALA A 232 13.05 -1.22 17.31
C ALA A 232 12.82 0.25 16.96
N PHE A 233 13.87 1.06 16.94
CA PHE A 233 13.79 2.50 16.69
C PHE A 233 13.01 2.85 15.41
N PRO A 234 13.22 2.21 14.24
CA PRO A 234 12.43 2.50 13.04
C PRO A 234 10.92 2.33 13.26
N TYR A 235 10.50 1.32 14.03
CA TYR A 235 9.10 1.03 14.33
C TYR A 235 8.54 1.98 15.39
N MET A 236 9.33 2.32 16.41
CA MET A 236 8.95 3.32 17.41
C MET A 236 8.82 4.72 16.78
N ILE A 237 9.69 5.09 15.84
CA ILE A 237 9.60 6.35 15.07
C ILE A 237 8.30 6.37 14.26
N ASP A 238 8.01 5.28 13.54
CA ASP A 238 6.79 5.18 12.74
C ASP A 238 5.53 5.24 13.60
N GLU A 239 5.50 4.55 14.74
CA GLU A 239 4.39 4.60 15.70
C GLU A 239 4.27 5.98 16.36
N ALA A 240 5.36 6.63 16.75
CA ALA A 240 5.34 7.96 17.34
C ALA A 240 4.81 9.00 16.37
N TYR A 241 5.20 8.91 15.09
CA TYR A 241 4.69 9.77 14.03
C TYR A 241 3.19 9.54 13.74
N LYS A 242 2.77 8.27 13.65
CA LYS A 242 1.36 7.92 13.35
C LYS A 242 0.41 8.31 14.47
N ASN A 243 0.84 8.21 15.72
CA ASN A 243 0.04 8.54 16.92
C ASN A 243 0.25 10.00 17.38
N ASP A 244 0.87 10.86 16.57
CA ASP A 244 1.14 12.27 16.85
C ASP A 244 1.86 12.52 18.20
N ASN A 245 2.68 11.57 18.66
CA ASN A 245 3.50 11.69 19.86
C ASN A 245 4.80 12.45 19.54
N LYS A 246 4.69 13.77 19.40
CA LYS A 246 5.78 14.65 18.96
C LYS A 246 6.99 14.64 19.89
N GLU A 247 6.78 14.61 21.20
CA GLU A 247 7.86 14.62 22.20
C GLU A 247 8.75 13.38 22.06
N LEU A 248 8.13 12.20 22.03
CA LEU A 248 8.87 10.95 21.85
C LEU A 248 9.49 10.84 20.45
N LEU A 249 8.80 11.33 19.41
CA LEU A 249 9.32 11.35 18.05
C LEU A 249 10.62 12.16 17.96
N CYS A 250 10.63 13.41 18.42
CA CYS A 250 11.84 14.24 18.39
C CYS A 250 12.99 13.57 19.13
N ARG A 251 12.71 13.01 20.31
CA ARG A 251 13.68 12.28 21.11
C ARG A 251 14.25 11.06 20.41
N LEU A 252 13.41 10.26 19.74
CA LEU A 252 13.85 9.10 18.96
C LEU A 252 14.74 9.50 17.79
N LEU A 253 14.40 10.57 17.08
CA LEU A 253 15.18 11.07 15.95
C LEU A 253 16.54 11.59 16.39
N ASP A 254 16.60 12.34 17.49
CA ASP A 254 17.86 12.86 18.03
C ASP A 254 18.80 11.75 18.47
N ILE A 255 18.27 10.75 19.19
CA ILE A 255 19.05 9.56 19.58
C ILE A 255 19.52 8.79 18.33
N SER A 256 18.67 8.67 17.31
CA SER A 256 19.04 8.00 16.05
C SER A 256 20.20 8.70 15.34
N ARG A 257 20.16 10.03 15.25
CA ARG A 257 21.25 10.85 14.67
C ARG A 257 22.55 10.66 15.44
N GLN A 258 22.51 10.75 16.76
CA GLN A 258 23.68 10.58 17.63
C GLN A 258 24.26 9.17 17.51
N ASN A 259 23.41 8.14 17.54
CA ASN A 259 23.83 6.75 17.36
C ASN A 259 24.52 6.53 16.00
N ASN A 260 23.94 7.07 14.93
CA ASN A 260 24.48 6.91 13.59
C ASN A 260 25.81 7.67 13.40
N ALA A 261 25.91 8.89 13.96
CA ALA A 261 27.14 9.69 13.90
C ALA A 261 28.35 8.95 14.50
N ILE A 262 28.15 8.22 15.60
CA ILE A 262 29.19 7.38 16.21
C ILE A 262 29.73 6.34 15.21
N ALA A 263 28.84 5.67 14.47
CA ALA A 263 29.25 4.71 13.45
C ALA A 263 30.03 5.39 12.32
N TYR A 264 29.54 6.54 11.85
CA TYR A 264 30.17 7.29 10.76
C TYR A 264 31.58 7.76 11.10
N GLU A 265 31.84 8.09 12.36
CA GLU A 265 33.14 8.55 12.84
C GLU A 265 34.10 7.38 13.13
N LYS A 266 33.61 6.30 13.75
CA LYS A 266 34.47 5.24 14.30
C LYS A 266 34.72 4.07 13.36
N ILE A 267 33.83 3.81 12.40
CA ILE A 267 33.89 2.61 11.56
C ILE A 267 34.53 2.93 10.22
N GLU A 268 35.77 2.47 10.06
CA GLU A 268 36.57 2.59 8.84
C GLU A 268 36.95 1.20 8.33
N PRO A 269 36.12 0.57 7.48
CA PRO A 269 36.36 -0.78 7.00
C PRO A 269 37.47 -0.81 5.94
N ILE A 270 38.37 -1.78 6.07
CA ILE A 270 39.47 -2.05 5.15
C ILE A 270 39.05 -3.18 4.22
N TYR A 271 39.10 -2.92 2.92
CA TYR A 271 38.79 -3.92 1.90
C TYR A 271 40.04 -4.73 1.53
N ASP A 272 39.97 -6.05 1.68
CA ASP A 272 40.99 -6.96 1.16
C ASP A 272 40.56 -7.47 -0.23
N SER A 273 41.36 -7.13 -1.24
CA SER A 273 41.14 -7.52 -2.63
C SER A 273 41.46 -9.00 -2.93
N TYR A 274 42.27 -9.67 -2.10
CA TYR A 274 42.55 -11.09 -2.27
C TYR A 274 41.36 -11.94 -1.83
N ASP A 275 40.77 -11.60 -0.68
CA ASP A 275 39.64 -12.32 -0.10
C ASP A 275 38.27 -11.79 -0.58
N ASN A 276 38.26 -10.69 -1.35
CA ASN A 276 37.07 -9.93 -1.74
C ASN A 276 36.12 -9.66 -0.56
N SER A 277 36.69 -9.29 0.58
CA SER A 277 35.92 -9.06 1.81
C SER A 277 36.46 -7.90 2.61
N TYR A 278 35.59 -7.29 3.40
CA TYR A 278 36.00 -6.30 4.39
C TYR A 278 36.42 -7.00 5.69
N ASP A 279 37.27 -6.35 6.47
CA ASP A 279 37.54 -6.69 7.87
C ASP A 279 36.34 -6.43 8.80
N TYR A 280 35.27 -5.83 8.28
CA TYR A 280 33.94 -5.73 8.88
C TYR A 280 32.90 -6.54 8.10
N ILE A 281 31.88 -7.01 8.82
CA ILE A 281 30.68 -7.62 8.28
C ILE A 281 29.54 -6.61 8.39
N LEU A 282 28.86 -6.35 7.28
CA LEU A 282 27.61 -5.60 7.22
C LEU A 282 26.45 -6.58 6.98
N ASN A 283 25.50 -6.64 7.91
CA ASN A 283 24.31 -7.48 7.80
C ASN A 283 23.08 -6.72 8.30
N TYR A 284 22.15 -6.37 7.41
CA TYR A 284 20.89 -5.67 7.73
C TYR A 284 21.06 -4.51 8.74
N PHE A 285 21.79 -3.48 8.32
CA PHE A 285 22.13 -2.28 9.12
C PHE A 285 22.99 -2.54 10.38
N PHE A 286 23.38 -3.79 10.65
CA PHE A 286 24.37 -4.13 11.67
C PHE A 286 25.78 -4.19 11.07
N ILE A 287 26.75 -3.63 11.78
CA ILE A 287 28.15 -3.64 11.38
C ILE A 287 28.99 -4.17 12.53
N ALA A 288 29.83 -5.17 12.26
CA ALA A 288 30.74 -5.71 13.27
C ALA A 288 32.09 -6.09 12.65
N PRO A 289 33.22 -5.98 13.38
CA PRO A 289 34.49 -6.52 12.91
C PRO A 289 34.39 -8.04 12.72
N LYS A 290 35.00 -8.56 11.64
CA LYS A 290 35.04 -9.98 11.28
C LYS A 290 35.60 -10.86 12.41
N TYR A 291 36.51 -10.30 13.21
CA TYR A 291 37.16 -10.95 14.35
C TYR A 291 36.91 -10.22 15.69
N GLY A 292 35.72 -9.63 15.87
CA GLY A 292 35.34 -8.87 17.05
C GLY A 292 34.01 -9.28 17.68
N LYS A 293 33.80 -8.91 18.94
CA LYS A 293 32.53 -9.15 19.67
C LYS A 293 31.60 -7.92 19.70
N ASN A 294 32.11 -6.76 19.30
CA ASN A 294 31.39 -5.48 19.40
C ASN A 294 30.91 -5.06 18.02
N GLY A 295 29.61 -4.82 17.87
CA GLY A 295 29.04 -4.30 16.64
C GLY A 295 28.14 -3.10 16.90
N HIS A 296 27.83 -2.38 15.83
CA HIS A 296 27.06 -1.15 15.82
C HIS A 296 25.92 -1.26 14.81
N GLY A 297 24.72 -0.91 15.23
CA GLY A 297 23.53 -0.89 14.40
C GLY A 297 23.21 0.53 13.94
N LEU A 298 22.97 0.70 12.64
CA LEU A 298 22.48 1.95 12.06
C LEU A 298 20.96 2.02 12.20
N VAL A 299 20.45 3.19 12.58
CA VAL A 299 19.01 3.45 12.66
C VAL A 299 18.56 4.15 11.39
N ARG A 300 17.55 3.59 10.73
CA ARG A 300 16.87 4.18 9.58
C ARG A 300 15.45 4.61 9.93
N VAL A 301 14.84 5.41 9.07
CA VAL A 301 13.40 5.68 9.06
C VAL A 301 12.72 4.74 8.05
N LEU A 302 11.55 4.21 8.41
CA LEU A 302 10.79 3.31 7.54
C LEU A 302 10.19 4.06 6.34
N GLU A 303 10.08 3.35 5.20
CA GLU A 303 9.36 3.84 4.02
C GLU A 303 7.90 4.23 4.36
N SER A 304 7.25 3.44 5.23
CA SER A 304 5.89 3.73 5.69
C SER A 304 5.78 5.07 6.41
N THR A 305 6.80 5.47 7.16
CA THR A 305 6.82 6.74 7.89
C THR A 305 6.90 7.91 6.94
N ILE A 306 7.85 7.85 5.99
CA ILE A 306 8.05 8.90 4.98
C ILE A 306 6.81 9.04 4.10
N LYS A 307 6.21 7.92 3.67
CA LYS A 307 4.95 7.94 2.91
C LYS A 307 3.79 8.53 3.71
N SER A 308 3.68 8.20 4.99
CA SER A 308 2.66 8.80 5.86
C SER A 308 2.85 10.31 6.00
N ALA A 309 4.09 10.79 6.10
CA ALA A 309 4.39 12.22 6.17
C ALA A 309 4.06 12.95 4.86
N LEU A 310 4.40 12.35 3.71
CA LEU A 310 3.99 12.86 2.39
C LEU A 310 2.46 12.98 2.26
N GLU A 311 1.72 11.97 2.73
CA GLU A 311 0.25 11.96 2.69
C GLU A 311 -0.36 13.02 3.62
N LYS A 312 0.23 13.24 4.81
CA LYS A 312 -0.18 14.29 5.76
C LYS A 312 0.25 15.70 5.30
N GLY A 313 1.16 15.83 4.35
CA GLY A 313 1.70 17.11 3.90
C GLY A 313 2.75 17.71 4.83
N ASP A 314 3.38 16.88 5.64
CA ASP A 314 4.37 17.26 6.65
C ASP A 314 5.77 17.25 6.03
N PHE A 315 6.01 18.20 5.13
CA PHE A 315 7.23 18.22 4.30
C PHE A 315 8.50 18.48 5.12
N ASP A 316 8.40 19.23 6.22
CA ASP A 316 9.52 19.45 7.12
C ASP A 316 9.98 18.12 7.74
N MET A 317 9.04 17.26 8.16
CA MET A 317 9.36 15.92 8.65
C MET A 317 9.86 14.99 7.54
N VAL A 318 9.35 15.12 6.31
CA VAL A 318 9.89 14.37 5.15
C VAL A 318 11.36 14.69 4.95
N ASP A 319 11.74 15.97 5.01
CA ASP A 319 13.13 16.41 4.89
C ASP A 319 13.98 15.84 6.05
N GLU A 320 13.49 15.92 7.30
CA GLU A 320 14.19 15.32 8.45
C GLU A 320 14.40 13.81 8.32
N PHE A 321 13.39 13.08 7.84
CA PHE A 321 13.48 11.63 7.65
C PHE A 321 14.41 11.25 6.49
N ASN A 322 14.35 12.01 5.40
CA ASN A 322 15.23 11.85 4.26
C ASN A 322 16.69 12.06 4.67
N ASP A 323 17.00 13.07 5.50
CA ASP A 323 18.35 13.35 5.97
C ASP A 323 18.97 12.18 6.75
N ILE A 324 18.21 11.57 7.66
CA ILE A 324 18.66 10.39 8.42
C ILE A 324 18.95 9.23 7.47
N ASN A 325 18.03 8.93 6.56
CA ASN A 325 18.17 7.84 5.60
C ASN A 325 19.31 8.08 4.59
N MET A 326 19.50 9.31 4.15
CA MET A 326 20.58 9.73 3.28
C MET A 326 21.95 9.55 3.94
N GLY A 327 22.07 9.92 5.22
CA GLY A 327 23.28 9.70 6.01
C GLY A 327 23.65 8.21 6.09
N VAL A 328 22.67 7.35 6.39
CA VAL A 328 22.87 5.89 6.45
C VAL A 328 23.29 5.34 5.08
N GLU A 329 22.55 5.69 4.03
CA GLU A 329 22.81 5.17 2.68
C GLU A 329 24.15 5.67 2.12
N SER A 330 24.51 6.94 2.34
CA SER A 330 25.79 7.51 1.92
C SER A 330 26.96 6.82 2.62
N PHE A 331 26.86 6.61 3.93
CA PHE A 331 27.88 5.91 4.70
C PHE A 331 28.09 4.48 4.18
N VAL A 332 27.00 3.71 4.03
CA VAL A 332 27.09 2.33 3.56
C VAL A 332 27.61 2.27 2.12
N LYS A 333 27.10 3.08 1.20
CA LYS A 333 27.59 3.11 -0.19
C LYS A 333 29.07 3.46 -0.30
N THR A 334 29.54 4.38 0.52
CA THR A 334 30.93 4.87 0.49
C THR A 334 31.87 3.86 1.12
N LYS A 335 31.54 3.36 2.31
CA LYS A 335 32.44 2.51 3.11
C LYS A 335 32.32 1.03 2.79
N PHE A 336 31.15 0.57 2.33
CA PHE A 336 30.84 -0.84 2.06
C PHE A 336 30.42 -1.09 0.60
N ARG A 337 31.01 -0.36 -0.35
CA ARG A 337 30.64 -0.40 -1.78
C ARG A 337 30.52 -1.81 -2.36
N ASN A 338 31.39 -2.75 -1.99
CA ASN A 338 31.41 -4.11 -2.54
C ASN A 338 30.38 -5.07 -1.89
N THR A 339 29.78 -4.67 -0.76
CA THR A 339 28.75 -5.43 -0.04
C THR A 339 27.38 -4.75 -0.04
N TYR A 340 27.30 -3.50 -0.52
CA TYR A 340 26.05 -2.77 -0.67
C TYR A 340 25.05 -3.54 -1.53
N ASN A 341 23.89 -3.82 -0.95
CA ASN A 341 22.81 -4.53 -1.61
C ASN A 341 21.45 -3.99 -1.13
N ASP A 342 20.37 -4.49 -1.74
CA ASP A 342 19.00 -4.03 -1.47
C ASP A 342 18.58 -4.16 0.01
N SER A 343 19.18 -5.06 0.80
CA SER A 343 18.85 -5.21 2.23
C SER A 343 19.30 -4.05 3.12
N THR A 344 20.19 -3.19 2.61
CA THR A 344 20.73 -2.01 3.31
C THR A 344 20.33 -0.69 2.66
N LYS A 345 19.43 -0.75 1.67
CA LYS A 345 18.93 0.42 0.96
C LYS A 345 17.90 1.15 1.81
N CYS A 346 17.97 2.47 1.84
CA CYS A 346 16.97 3.29 2.51
C CYS A 346 15.99 3.87 1.47
N TYR A 347 14.73 4.02 1.87
CA TYR A 347 13.78 4.78 1.05
C TYR A 347 13.96 6.28 1.37
N MET A 348 13.96 7.10 0.34
CA MET A 348 13.94 8.57 0.46
C MET A 348 12.88 9.07 -0.50
N ALA A 349 12.04 9.99 -0.03
CA ALA A 349 11.10 10.68 -0.90
C ALA A 349 11.89 11.58 -1.85
N ASN A 350 11.78 11.33 -3.15
CA ASN A 350 12.45 12.18 -4.14
C ASN A 350 11.67 13.48 -4.39
N ALA A 351 12.30 14.41 -5.11
CA ALA A 351 11.72 15.72 -5.40
C ALA A 351 10.36 15.63 -6.13
N ASP A 352 10.16 14.63 -6.99
CA ASP A 352 8.87 14.43 -7.67
C ASP A 352 7.80 13.91 -6.73
N GLU A 353 8.11 12.94 -5.87
CA GLU A 353 7.17 12.43 -4.86
C GLU A 353 6.68 13.58 -3.96
N ILE A 354 7.59 14.44 -3.52
CA ILE A 354 7.28 15.65 -2.72
C ILE A 354 6.42 16.63 -3.53
N ARG A 355 6.81 16.91 -4.79
CA ARG A 355 6.06 17.80 -5.70
C ARG A 355 4.62 17.30 -5.90
N ILE A 356 4.44 16.01 -6.16
CA ILE A 356 3.13 15.39 -6.35
C ILE A 356 2.30 15.42 -5.07
N ALA A 357 2.89 15.14 -3.92
CA ALA A 357 2.21 15.27 -2.63
C ALA A 357 1.70 16.70 -2.40
N LYS A 358 2.52 17.72 -2.69
CA LYS A 358 2.13 19.15 -2.63
C LYS A 358 0.93 19.45 -3.54
N LEU A 359 0.94 18.94 -4.78
CA LEU A 359 -0.15 19.14 -5.74
C LEU A 359 -1.45 18.45 -5.30
N LYS A 360 -1.37 17.24 -4.74
CA LYS A 360 -2.55 16.51 -4.23
C LYS A 360 -3.25 17.27 -3.11
N LEU A 361 -2.48 17.88 -2.21
CA LEU A 361 -3.01 18.61 -1.06
C LEU A 361 -3.58 19.98 -1.43
N GLY A 362 -2.98 20.66 -2.42
CA GLY A 362 -3.41 21.99 -2.84
C GLY A 362 -4.81 22.05 -3.47
N LYS A 363 -5.38 20.92 -3.90
CA LYS A 363 -6.69 20.78 -4.58
C LYS A 363 -6.92 21.73 -5.77
N SER A 364 -5.89 22.43 -6.23
CA SER A 364 -5.92 23.40 -7.32
C SER A 364 -5.84 22.75 -8.70
N VAL A 365 -5.57 21.44 -8.73
CA VAL A 365 -5.30 20.67 -9.95
C VAL A 365 -6.41 19.63 -10.13
N SER A 366 -6.93 19.52 -11.36
CA SER A 366 -7.93 18.50 -11.69
C SER A 366 -7.35 17.09 -11.54
N LYS A 367 -8.21 16.07 -11.34
CA LYS A 367 -7.75 14.68 -11.25
C LYS A 367 -6.93 14.26 -12.49
N LEU A 368 -7.37 14.68 -13.67
CA LEU A 368 -6.70 14.36 -14.93
C LEU A 368 -5.36 15.09 -15.07
N ASP A 369 -5.27 16.35 -14.65
CA ASP A 369 -3.99 17.07 -14.63
C ASP A 369 -3.04 16.45 -13.60
N LEU A 370 -3.55 15.93 -12.48
CA LEU A 370 -2.75 15.23 -11.48
C LEU A 370 -2.16 13.92 -12.02
N GLU A 371 -2.90 13.19 -12.86
CA GLU A 371 -2.40 12.01 -13.60
C GLU A 371 -1.24 12.39 -14.53
N VAL A 372 -1.38 13.49 -15.28
CA VAL A 372 -0.29 14.03 -16.10
C VAL A 372 0.92 14.40 -15.24
N GLN A 373 0.71 15.15 -14.16
CA GLN A 373 1.80 15.58 -13.28
C GLN A 373 2.53 14.40 -12.67
N SER A 374 1.79 13.36 -12.26
CA SER A 374 2.36 12.13 -11.66
C SER A 374 3.17 11.33 -12.66
N SER A 375 2.92 11.50 -13.96
CA SER A 375 3.70 10.89 -15.03
C SER A 375 5.01 11.64 -15.32
N ILE A 376 5.26 12.79 -14.68
CA ILE A 376 6.46 13.60 -14.90
C ILE A 376 7.49 13.26 -13.82
N HIS A 377 8.68 12.86 -14.26
CA HIS A 377 9.82 12.52 -13.41
C HIS A 377 11.04 13.31 -13.85
N ASN A 378 11.67 14.06 -12.93
CA ASN A 378 12.77 14.98 -13.18
C ASN A 378 12.52 15.92 -14.36
N GLY A 379 11.28 16.41 -14.49
CA GLY A 379 10.85 17.28 -15.59
C GLY A 379 10.64 16.58 -16.94
N ILE A 380 10.71 15.25 -17.00
CA ILE A 380 10.53 14.45 -18.22
C ILE A 380 9.24 13.64 -18.09
N ILE A 381 8.40 13.63 -19.13
CA ILE A 381 7.15 12.90 -19.12
C ILE A 381 7.33 11.41 -19.46
N SER A 382 6.91 10.53 -18.55
CA SER A 382 6.79 9.10 -18.80
C SER A 382 5.58 8.83 -19.68
N ILE A 383 5.83 8.52 -20.96
CA ILE A 383 4.77 8.13 -21.88
C ILE A 383 4.07 6.85 -21.37
N LYS A 384 4.80 5.96 -20.66
CA LYS A 384 4.27 4.67 -20.17
C LYS A 384 3.17 4.91 -19.14
N GLU A 385 3.45 5.79 -18.19
CA GLU A 385 2.49 6.16 -17.15
C GLU A 385 1.39 7.05 -17.73
N LEU A 386 1.74 7.94 -18.67
CA LEU A 386 0.78 8.79 -19.36
C LEU A 386 -0.22 7.99 -20.19
N LYS A 387 0.17 6.85 -20.78
CA LYS A 387 -0.74 5.91 -21.47
C LYS A 387 -1.81 5.31 -20.57
N ALA A 388 -1.60 5.32 -19.24
CA ALA A 388 -2.63 4.89 -18.29
C ALA A 388 -3.74 5.95 -18.13
N ALA A 389 -3.50 7.20 -18.53
CA ALA A 389 -4.52 8.24 -18.57
C ALA A 389 -5.53 7.96 -19.69
N ALA A 390 -6.83 7.95 -19.38
CA ALA A 390 -7.87 7.54 -20.32
C ALA A 390 -8.31 8.63 -21.33
N ASN A 391 -7.53 9.71 -21.52
CA ASN A 391 -7.95 10.86 -22.32
C ASN A 391 -6.86 11.31 -23.31
N PHE A 392 -7.07 10.99 -24.59
CA PHE A 392 -6.16 11.36 -25.68
C PHE A 392 -5.87 12.86 -25.79
N ALA A 393 -6.86 13.73 -25.60
CA ALA A 393 -6.65 15.17 -25.73
C ALA A 393 -5.67 15.70 -24.67
N ILE A 394 -5.75 15.15 -23.47
CA ILE A 394 -4.85 15.48 -22.35
C ILE A 394 -3.47 14.90 -22.58
N ILE A 395 -3.38 13.64 -23.02
CA ILE A 395 -2.10 13.02 -23.41
C ILE A 395 -1.39 13.86 -24.47
N LYS A 396 -2.11 14.22 -25.55
CA LYS A 396 -1.58 15.05 -26.64
C LYS A 396 -1.09 16.40 -26.12
N LYS A 397 -1.88 17.08 -25.29
CA LYS A 397 -1.48 18.35 -24.67
C LYS A 397 -0.21 18.19 -23.83
N ALA A 398 -0.12 17.12 -23.03
CA ALA A 398 1.02 16.86 -22.17
C ALA A 398 2.30 16.55 -22.97
N LEU A 399 2.22 15.77 -24.04
CA LEU A 399 3.36 15.44 -24.91
C LEU A 399 3.97 16.68 -25.60
N TYR A 400 3.18 17.71 -25.87
CA TYR A 400 3.71 18.99 -26.38
C TYR A 400 4.18 19.94 -25.27
N ALA A 401 3.63 19.82 -24.06
CA ALA A 401 3.95 20.71 -22.96
C ALA A 401 5.24 20.32 -22.22
N TYR A 402 5.59 19.02 -22.22
CA TYR A 402 6.69 18.49 -21.42
C TYR A 402 7.73 17.74 -22.27
N PRO A 403 9.02 17.85 -21.92
CA PRO A 403 10.10 17.05 -22.52
C PRO A 403 9.82 15.55 -22.47
N ILE A 404 10.07 14.84 -23.57
CA ILE A 404 9.99 13.37 -23.65
C ILE A 404 11.36 12.70 -23.49
N HIS A 405 12.44 13.49 -23.46
CA HIS A 405 13.81 13.01 -23.38
C HIS A 405 14.71 14.00 -22.61
N PRO A 406 15.70 13.54 -21.80
CA PRO A 406 16.63 14.41 -21.07
C PRO A 406 17.33 15.46 -21.94
N PHE A 407 17.68 15.08 -23.18
CA PHE A 407 18.26 16.00 -24.16
C PHE A 407 17.42 17.26 -24.38
N GLU A 408 16.09 17.15 -24.49
CA GLU A 408 15.22 18.31 -24.70
C GLU A 408 15.25 19.25 -23.49
N LEU A 409 15.29 18.68 -22.28
CA LEU A 409 15.37 19.45 -21.03
C LEU A 409 16.69 20.22 -20.95
N LEU A 410 17.82 19.54 -21.17
CA LEU A 410 19.15 20.15 -21.19
C LEU A 410 19.25 21.24 -22.27
N TYR A 411 18.74 20.95 -23.47
CA TYR A 411 18.72 21.89 -24.57
C TYR A 411 17.85 23.12 -24.28
N GLN A 412 16.67 22.94 -23.66
CA GLN A 412 15.82 24.04 -23.24
C GLN A 412 16.50 24.94 -22.19
N MET A 413 17.14 24.35 -21.18
CA MET A 413 17.89 25.10 -20.17
C MET A 413 19.05 25.88 -20.81
N TYR A 414 19.78 25.25 -21.74
CA TYR A 414 20.84 25.89 -22.51
C TYR A 414 20.33 27.07 -23.34
N GLN A 415 19.24 26.90 -24.11
CA GLN A 415 18.62 27.96 -24.92
C GLN A 415 18.13 29.13 -24.07
N GLN A 416 17.60 28.85 -22.88
CA GLN A 416 17.12 29.85 -21.93
C GLN A 416 18.23 30.48 -21.08
N GLN A 417 19.49 30.08 -21.29
CA GLN A 417 20.65 30.55 -20.50
C GLN A 417 20.51 30.30 -18.99
N LYS A 418 19.83 29.21 -18.60
CA LYS A 418 19.65 28.78 -17.22
C LYS A 418 20.87 28.01 -16.72
N TRP A 419 22.03 28.68 -16.70
CA TRP A 419 23.32 28.04 -16.43
C TRP A 419 23.41 27.35 -15.07
N ARG A 420 22.78 27.93 -14.05
CA ARG A 420 22.74 27.35 -12.71
C ARG A 420 21.93 26.05 -12.68
N GLU A 421 20.72 26.07 -13.23
CA GLU A 421 19.87 24.87 -13.31
C GLU A 421 20.54 23.78 -14.17
N LEU A 422 21.15 24.17 -15.28
CA LEU A 422 21.89 23.26 -16.16
C LEU A 422 23.09 22.62 -15.45
N PHE A 423 23.78 23.37 -14.60
CA PHE A 423 24.90 22.88 -13.78
C PHE A 423 24.44 21.97 -12.65
N GLU A 424 23.41 22.37 -11.90
CA GLU A 424 22.82 21.54 -10.83
C GLU A 424 22.35 20.20 -11.42
N PHE A 425 21.64 20.24 -12.54
CA PHE A 425 21.19 19.04 -13.24
C PHE A 425 22.35 18.20 -13.80
N SER A 426 23.45 18.81 -14.25
CA SER A 426 24.61 18.03 -14.71
C SER A 426 25.36 17.36 -13.57
N VAL A 427 25.37 17.97 -12.38
CA VAL A 427 25.96 17.40 -11.15
C VAL A 427 25.10 16.28 -10.59
N ASP A 428 23.79 16.48 -10.47
CA ASP A 428 22.85 15.46 -9.95
C ASP A 428 22.89 14.16 -10.75
N LEU A 429 23.37 14.25 -12.00
CA LEU A 429 23.40 13.17 -12.98
C LEU A 429 24.79 12.68 -13.33
N ASP A 430 25.81 13.11 -12.59
CA ASP A 430 27.21 12.74 -12.81
C ASP A 430 27.69 13.00 -14.26
N ILE A 431 27.12 14.01 -14.95
CA ILE A 431 27.52 14.42 -16.31
C ILE A 431 28.71 15.38 -16.20
N ASN A 432 29.84 14.87 -15.71
CA ASN A 432 31.03 15.66 -15.38
C ASN A 432 31.53 16.52 -16.56
N GLU A 433 31.48 15.99 -17.78
CA GLU A 433 31.89 16.75 -18.97
C GLU A 433 31.02 18.00 -19.20
N LEU A 434 29.72 17.92 -18.94
CA LEU A 434 28.81 19.05 -19.05
C LEU A 434 29.06 20.05 -17.92
N SER A 435 29.20 19.58 -16.67
CA SER A 435 29.53 20.40 -15.50
C SER A 435 30.82 21.21 -15.73
N ASP A 436 31.89 20.55 -16.17
CA ASP A 436 33.18 21.17 -16.49
C ASP A 436 33.05 22.20 -17.62
N SER A 437 32.28 21.87 -18.66
CA SER A 437 32.09 22.75 -19.82
C SER A 437 31.33 24.02 -19.46
N ILE A 438 30.35 23.92 -18.55
CA ILE A 438 29.60 25.07 -18.01
C ILE A 438 30.52 25.97 -17.19
N ILE A 439 31.34 25.40 -16.29
CA ILE A 439 32.32 26.16 -15.49
C ILE A 439 33.30 26.91 -16.39
N ARG A 440 33.79 26.25 -17.45
CA ARG A 440 34.73 26.82 -18.43
C ARG A 440 34.08 27.78 -19.43
N GLN A 441 32.75 27.93 -19.40
CA GLN A 441 31.95 28.78 -20.30
C GLN A 441 32.23 28.53 -21.79
N ASN A 442 32.57 27.28 -22.15
CA ASN A 442 32.90 26.93 -23.53
C ASN A 442 31.65 26.42 -24.26
N LYS A 443 31.09 27.27 -25.13
CA LYS A 443 29.86 26.98 -25.88
C LYS A 443 29.91 25.68 -26.68
N GLU A 444 30.97 25.46 -27.45
CA GLU A 444 31.14 24.27 -28.28
C GLU A 444 31.24 22.99 -27.43
N SER A 445 31.92 23.08 -26.29
CA SER A 445 32.05 21.96 -25.34
C SER A 445 30.72 21.65 -24.66
N ILE A 446 29.94 22.67 -24.31
CA ILE A 446 28.57 22.51 -23.75
C ILE A 446 27.67 21.84 -24.79
N GLU A 447 27.66 22.31 -26.04
CA GLU A 447 26.84 21.73 -27.10
C GLU A 447 27.23 20.27 -27.40
N ASN A 448 28.52 19.96 -27.42
CA ASN A 448 29.02 18.59 -27.57
C ASN A 448 28.66 17.70 -26.38
N ALA A 449 28.74 18.22 -25.16
CA ALA A 449 28.37 17.48 -23.95
C ALA A 449 26.87 17.18 -23.92
N ILE A 450 26.01 18.15 -24.30
CA ILE A 450 24.57 17.94 -24.44
C ILE A 450 24.29 16.90 -25.53
N LEU A 451 24.94 16.99 -26.69
CA LEU A 451 24.76 16.04 -27.79
C LEU A 451 25.12 14.61 -27.39
N LYS A 452 26.16 14.43 -26.56
CA LYS A 452 26.57 13.12 -26.05
C LYS A 452 25.50 12.45 -25.17
N THR A 453 24.63 13.21 -24.49
CA THR A 453 23.54 12.65 -23.67
C THR A 453 22.46 11.93 -24.47
N TRP A 454 22.44 12.12 -25.80
CA TRP A 454 21.59 11.38 -26.74
C TRP A 454 22.00 9.90 -26.92
N THR A 455 23.25 9.55 -26.58
CA THR A 455 23.81 8.21 -26.85
C THR A 455 23.61 7.23 -25.69
N LYS A 456 23.37 5.94 -25.97
CA LYS A 456 23.15 4.86 -24.96
C LYS A 456 24.31 4.72 -23.96
N ASP A 457 25.52 5.13 -24.34
CA ASP A 457 26.75 4.96 -23.56
C ASP A 457 26.99 6.06 -22.52
N ASN A 458 26.33 7.22 -22.68
CA ASN A 458 26.39 8.36 -21.75
C ASN A 458 25.01 8.65 -21.14
N GLN A 459 24.17 7.62 -21.00
CA GLN A 459 22.91 7.74 -20.29
C GLN A 459 23.19 8.11 -18.83
N PRO A 460 22.75 9.29 -18.35
CA PRO A 460 23.04 9.72 -16.98
C PRO A 460 22.29 8.90 -15.90
N TYR A 461 21.60 7.83 -16.30
CA TYR A 461 20.61 7.17 -15.46
C TYR A 461 20.50 5.68 -15.79
N SER A 462 20.92 4.83 -14.85
CA SER A 462 20.45 3.44 -14.79
C SER A 462 18.93 3.36 -14.48
N ASN A 463 18.36 4.39 -13.86
CA ASN A 463 16.95 4.45 -13.44
C ASN A 463 15.98 5.00 -14.51
N ILE A 464 16.39 5.88 -15.43
CA ILE A 464 15.54 6.36 -16.55
C ILE A 464 15.20 5.24 -17.53
N LYS A 465 16.04 4.20 -17.62
CA LYS A 465 15.71 2.96 -18.34
C LYS A 465 14.38 2.34 -17.89
N LYS A 466 13.90 2.64 -16.66
CA LYS A 466 12.61 2.17 -16.12
C LYS A 466 11.43 3.12 -16.41
N LEU A 467 11.70 4.40 -16.70
CA LEU A 467 10.71 5.48 -16.79
C LEU A 467 10.16 5.69 -18.22
N CYS A 468 10.86 5.26 -19.27
CA CYS A 468 10.46 5.52 -20.66
C CYS A 468 9.84 4.30 -21.37
N ILE A 469 9.05 4.57 -22.43
CA ILE A 469 8.57 3.56 -23.40
C ILE A 469 9.69 3.28 -24.41
N ASN A 470 9.86 1.99 -24.75
CA ASN A 470 10.76 1.41 -25.74
C ASN A 470 12.13 2.11 -25.88
N ASN A 471 13.09 1.63 -25.07
CA ASN A 471 14.50 2.00 -25.13
C ASN A 471 15.14 1.92 -26.54
N ASP A 472 14.49 1.25 -27.48
CA ASP A 472 14.99 1.01 -28.83
C ASP A 472 14.63 2.12 -29.84
N GLU A 473 13.66 2.99 -29.55
CA GLU A 473 13.29 4.11 -30.45
C GLU A 473 13.83 5.47 -30.00
N LEU A 474 14.19 5.62 -28.72
CA LEU A 474 14.61 6.89 -28.13
C LEU A 474 16.12 7.01 -27.88
N TYR A 475 16.89 5.92 -28.04
CA TYR A 475 18.33 5.92 -27.75
C TYR A 475 19.15 5.10 -28.76
N VAL A 476 20.31 5.61 -29.16
CA VAL A 476 21.22 5.03 -30.17
C VAL A 476 22.40 4.30 -29.49
N LEU A 477 22.77 3.09 -29.94
CA LEU A 477 24.01 2.42 -29.47
C LEU A 477 25.25 3.11 -30.05
N LYS A 478 26.31 3.32 -29.26
CA LYS A 478 27.56 3.96 -29.76
C LYS A 478 28.25 3.17 -30.87
N SER A 479 28.10 1.85 -30.88
CA SER A 479 28.58 0.99 -31.97
C SER A 479 27.93 1.31 -33.31
N ASP A 480 26.67 1.73 -33.32
CA ASP A 480 25.93 1.98 -34.55
C ASP A 480 26.32 3.33 -35.20
N ILE A 481 26.81 4.28 -34.39
CA ILE A 481 27.38 5.56 -34.84
C ILE A 481 28.74 5.35 -35.53
N LEU A 482 29.55 4.40 -35.06
CA LEU A 482 30.91 4.15 -35.56
C LEU A 482 30.98 3.35 -36.87
N TYR A 483 29.98 2.51 -37.16
CA TYR A 483 30.01 1.59 -38.30
C TYR A 483 29.01 1.90 -39.42
N GLY A 484 28.27 3.01 -39.35
CA GLY A 484 27.49 3.53 -40.48
C GLY A 484 26.40 2.58 -41.00
N ARG A 485 25.70 1.87 -40.12
CA ARG A 485 24.44 1.19 -40.50
C ARG A 485 23.32 2.23 -40.64
N ARG A 486 22.56 2.12 -41.73
CA ARG A 486 21.51 3.06 -42.14
C ARG A 486 20.18 2.81 -41.41
N ASP A 487 20.13 3.17 -40.15
CA ASP A 487 18.87 3.35 -39.42
C ASP A 487 18.79 4.83 -38.95
N ASN A 488 17.62 5.32 -38.51
CA ASN A 488 17.22 6.74 -38.40
C ASN A 488 18.03 7.68 -37.46
N HIS A 489 19.30 7.37 -37.16
CA HIS A 489 20.10 7.97 -36.10
C HIS A 489 21.41 8.65 -36.57
N ASN A 490 21.37 9.27 -37.75
CA ASN A 490 22.52 9.96 -38.36
C ASN A 490 22.71 11.43 -37.91
N GLN A 491 22.04 11.85 -36.83
CA GLN A 491 22.03 13.26 -36.41
C GLN A 491 23.41 13.68 -35.89
N LYS A 492 23.99 14.74 -36.47
CA LYS A 492 25.35 15.23 -36.18
C LYS A 492 25.39 16.49 -35.32
N ASN A 493 24.24 17.13 -35.14
CA ASN A 493 24.13 18.38 -34.40
C ASN A 493 22.83 18.41 -33.60
N ILE A 494 22.74 19.40 -32.71
CA ILE A 494 21.63 19.57 -31.79
C ILE A 494 20.27 19.69 -32.52
N GLN A 495 20.22 20.47 -33.61
CA GLN A 495 18.96 20.71 -34.33
C GLN A 495 18.40 19.44 -34.96
N GLU A 496 19.28 18.63 -35.57
CA GLU A 496 18.87 17.35 -36.16
C GLU A 496 18.30 16.39 -35.11
N VAL A 497 18.83 16.39 -33.88
CA VAL A 497 18.30 15.60 -32.76
C VAL A 497 16.93 16.13 -32.31
N VAL A 498 16.75 17.45 -32.22
CA VAL A 498 15.45 18.07 -31.92
C VAL A 498 14.40 17.68 -32.97
N ASP A 499 14.74 17.77 -34.25
CA ASP A 499 13.82 17.44 -35.34
C ASP A 499 13.44 15.96 -35.32
N TYR A 500 14.39 15.08 -35.01
CA TYR A 500 14.13 13.67 -34.82
C TYR A 500 13.17 13.40 -33.65
N LEU A 501 13.40 14.01 -32.48
CA LEU A 501 12.53 13.88 -31.32
C LEU A 501 11.12 14.43 -31.57
N ASN A 502 11.00 15.51 -32.33
CA ASN A 502 9.71 16.02 -32.79
C ASN A 502 8.99 15.00 -33.68
N ALA A 503 9.70 14.35 -34.61
CA ALA A 503 9.13 13.30 -35.45
C ALA A 503 8.71 12.07 -34.63
N VAL A 504 9.51 11.66 -33.63
CA VAL A 504 9.15 10.60 -32.67
C VAL A 504 7.87 10.96 -31.92
N ARG A 505 7.79 12.18 -31.37
CA ARG A 505 6.60 12.69 -30.67
C ARG A 505 5.36 12.60 -31.55
N GLN A 506 5.46 13.04 -32.81
CA GLN A 506 4.34 13.00 -33.74
C GLN A 506 3.87 11.56 -34.02
N ARG A 507 4.80 10.63 -34.26
CA ARG A 507 4.46 9.20 -34.43
C ARG A 507 3.73 8.63 -33.21
N ILE A 508 4.22 8.90 -32.01
CA ILE A 508 3.56 8.47 -30.76
C ILE A 508 2.12 9.00 -30.67
N ILE A 509 1.92 10.28 -31.02
CA ILE A 509 0.59 10.91 -31.01
C ILE A 509 -0.34 10.22 -32.02
N ASP A 510 0.16 9.92 -33.22
CA ASP A 510 -0.64 9.30 -34.29
C ASP A 510 -1.02 7.85 -33.95
N GLU A 511 -0.07 7.07 -33.41
CA GLU A 511 -0.34 5.72 -32.91
C GLU A 511 -1.37 5.71 -31.78
N LEU A 512 -1.24 6.63 -30.83
CA LEU A 512 -2.22 6.78 -29.75
C LEU A 512 -3.58 7.22 -30.27
N ALA A 513 -3.63 8.14 -31.22
CA ALA A 513 -4.88 8.57 -31.85
C ALA A 513 -5.61 7.38 -32.49
N ASN A 514 -4.88 6.55 -33.25
CA ASN A 514 -5.42 5.35 -33.88
C ASN A 514 -5.94 4.35 -32.83
N LYS A 515 -5.21 4.16 -31.74
CA LYS A 515 -5.63 3.27 -30.64
C LYS A 515 -6.90 3.76 -29.97
N PHE A 516 -6.97 5.03 -29.58
CA PHE A 516 -8.15 5.61 -28.95
C PHE A 516 -9.37 5.58 -29.88
N ASP A 517 -9.18 5.85 -31.17
CA ASP A 517 -10.27 5.76 -32.14
C ASP A 517 -10.73 4.31 -32.32
N LYS A 518 -9.80 3.34 -32.40
CA LYS A 518 -10.14 1.91 -32.43
C LYS A 518 -10.93 1.49 -31.19
N ASP A 519 -10.45 1.80 -29.99
CA ASP A 519 -11.10 1.39 -28.74
C ASP A 519 -12.51 1.99 -28.63
N ARG A 520 -12.69 3.25 -29.03
CA ARG A 520 -14.01 3.90 -29.10
C ARG A 520 -14.92 3.23 -30.13
N ILE A 521 -14.45 3.06 -31.36
CA ILE A 521 -15.24 2.46 -32.45
C ILE A 521 -15.62 1.02 -32.13
N THR A 522 -14.69 0.22 -31.60
CA THR A 522 -14.93 -1.19 -31.28
C THR A 522 -15.85 -1.38 -30.07
N GLY A 523 -15.83 -0.45 -29.12
CA GLY A 523 -16.78 -0.39 -28.00
C GLY A 523 -18.19 0.08 -28.39
N GLU A 524 -18.30 1.01 -29.35
CA GLU A 524 -19.60 1.47 -29.89
C GLU A 524 -20.22 0.44 -30.86
N LEU A 525 -19.41 -0.14 -31.74
CA LEU A 525 -19.83 -1.02 -32.83
C LEU A 525 -19.55 -2.48 -32.46
N THR A 526 -20.26 -2.97 -31.44
CA THR A 526 -20.12 -4.35 -30.97
C THR A 526 -20.78 -5.36 -31.93
N LYS A 527 -20.44 -6.64 -31.75
CA LYS A 527 -21.12 -7.74 -32.46
C LYS A 527 -22.65 -7.65 -32.28
N ASP A 528 -23.11 -7.46 -31.06
CA ASP A 528 -24.55 -7.33 -30.72
C ASP A 528 -25.20 -6.12 -31.39
N TYR A 529 -24.49 -4.98 -31.47
CA TYR A 529 -24.96 -3.80 -32.20
C TYR A 529 -25.24 -4.15 -33.67
N PHE A 530 -24.30 -4.82 -34.35
CA PHE A 530 -24.45 -5.17 -35.76
C PHE A 530 -25.59 -6.16 -36.00
N TYR A 531 -25.73 -7.21 -35.19
CA TYR A 531 -26.87 -8.14 -35.33
C TYR A 531 -28.22 -7.47 -35.06
N THR A 532 -28.27 -6.56 -34.08
CA THR A 532 -29.49 -5.80 -33.77
C THR A 532 -29.92 -4.92 -34.94
N GLU A 533 -28.99 -4.18 -35.54
CA GLU A 533 -29.28 -3.33 -36.71
C GLU A 533 -29.60 -4.15 -37.97
N LEU A 534 -28.95 -5.30 -38.14
CA LEU A 534 -29.27 -6.23 -39.23
C LEU A 534 -30.69 -6.78 -39.11
N ASN A 535 -31.14 -7.13 -37.90
CA ASN A 535 -32.52 -7.59 -37.62
C ASN A 535 -33.57 -6.51 -37.90
N LYS A 536 -33.24 -5.23 -37.72
CA LYS A 536 -34.08 -4.09 -38.10
C LYS A 536 -34.10 -3.82 -39.62
N ARG A 537 -33.40 -4.64 -40.42
CA ARG A 537 -33.21 -4.50 -41.88
C ARG A 537 -32.38 -3.28 -42.31
N ASN A 538 -31.55 -2.74 -41.42
CA ASN A 538 -30.66 -1.60 -41.72
C ASN A 538 -29.34 -2.06 -42.35
N LYS A 539 -29.40 -2.81 -43.46
CA LYS A 539 -28.23 -3.46 -44.08
C LYS A 539 -27.14 -2.48 -44.51
N ASP A 540 -27.51 -1.38 -45.14
CA ASP A 540 -26.56 -0.37 -45.63
C ASP A 540 -25.78 0.27 -44.47
N LEU A 541 -26.47 0.57 -43.37
CA LEU A 541 -25.87 1.10 -42.15
C LEU A 541 -24.87 0.11 -41.55
N VAL A 542 -25.24 -1.17 -41.47
CA VAL A 542 -24.37 -2.25 -40.98
C VAL A 542 -23.10 -2.33 -41.81
N ILE A 543 -23.21 -2.35 -43.14
CA ILE A 543 -22.05 -2.43 -44.05
C ILE A 543 -21.12 -1.22 -43.87
N ILE A 544 -21.68 -0.01 -43.84
CA ILE A 544 -20.90 1.22 -43.65
C ILE A 544 -20.18 1.19 -42.31
N LYS A 545 -20.89 0.89 -41.22
CA LYS A 545 -20.32 0.87 -39.86
C LYS A 545 -19.32 -0.27 -39.67
N LEU A 546 -19.52 -1.42 -40.31
CA LEU A 546 -18.59 -2.54 -40.26
C LEU A 546 -17.27 -2.20 -40.99
N CYS A 547 -17.34 -1.48 -42.10
CA CYS A 547 -16.14 -0.95 -42.77
C CYS A 547 -15.41 0.07 -41.89
N VAL A 548 -16.14 0.95 -41.18
CA VAL A 548 -15.53 1.89 -40.22
C VAL A 548 -14.79 1.15 -39.10
N ARG A 549 -15.39 0.09 -38.55
CA ARG A 549 -14.73 -0.78 -37.56
C ARG A 549 -13.46 -1.42 -38.12
N LEU A 550 -13.56 -2.03 -39.30
CA LEU A 550 -12.43 -2.70 -39.95
C LEU A 550 -11.30 -1.71 -40.28
N GLU A 551 -11.63 -0.53 -40.80
CA GLU A 551 -10.64 0.52 -41.10
C GLU A 551 -9.86 0.94 -39.85
N ALA A 552 -10.54 1.09 -38.70
CA ALA A 552 -9.89 1.43 -37.45
C ALA A 552 -8.93 0.33 -36.96
N ILE A 553 -9.32 -0.94 -37.10
CA ILE A 553 -8.50 -2.11 -36.77
C ILE A 553 -7.25 -2.16 -37.67
N LEU A 554 -7.41 -1.99 -38.98
CA LEU A 554 -6.30 -2.02 -39.95
C LEU A 554 -5.26 -0.93 -39.68
N LYS A 555 -5.69 0.28 -39.33
CA LYS A 555 -4.79 1.38 -38.97
C LYS A 555 -4.06 1.13 -37.65
N CYS A 556 -4.77 0.67 -36.63
CA CYS A 556 -4.23 0.54 -35.28
C CYS A 556 -3.39 -0.73 -35.08
N ASP A 557 -3.92 -1.90 -35.46
CA ASP A 557 -3.31 -3.18 -35.10
C ASP A 557 -2.29 -3.67 -36.13
N PHE A 558 -2.39 -3.19 -37.36
CA PHE A 558 -1.52 -3.58 -38.47
C PHE A 558 -0.65 -2.44 -39.01
N GLY A 559 -0.85 -1.20 -38.52
CA GLY A 559 -0.04 -0.04 -38.91
C GLY A 559 -0.18 0.35 -40.38
N TYR A 560 -1.30 0.00 -41.02
CA TYR A 560 -1.51 0.31 -42.44
C TYR A 560 -1.86 1.78 -42.66
N THR A 561 -1.28 2.35 -43.72
CA THR A 561 -1.49 3.74 -44.15
C THR A 561 -2.02 3.74 -45.58
N GLY A 562 -2.66 4.82 -46.00
CA GLY A 562 -3.30 4.93 -47.31
C GLY A 562 -4.82 4.86 -47.25
N ASN A 563 -5.46 4.70 -48.40
CA ASN A 563 -6.92 4.62 -48.48
C ASN A 563 -7.44 3.23 -48.05
N PHE A 564 -8.73 3.11 -47.73
CA PHE A 564 -9.31 1.84 -47.26
C PHE A 564 -9.12 0.66 -48.24
N ALA A 565 -9.01 0.92 -49.55
CA ALA A 565 -8.77 -0.13 -50.52
C ALA A 565 -7.36 -0.71 -50.40
N GLU A 566 -6.35 0.17 -50.34
CA GLU A 566 -4.94 -0.19 -50.17
C GLU A 566 -4.70 -0.98 -48.87
N MET A 567 -5.35 -0.57 -47.78
CA MET A 567 -5.23 -1.26 -46.49
C MET A 567 -5.80 -2.68 -46.52
N ILE A 568 -6.93 -2.88 -47.20
CA ILE A 568 -7.54 -4.21 -47.37
C ILE A 568 -6.67 -5.09 -48.26
N ASP A 569 -6.16 -4.56 -49.37
CA ASP A 569 -5.31 -5.31 -50.29
C ASP A 569 -4.04 -5.80 -49.56
N LYS A 570 -3.41 -4.90 -48.78
CA LYS A 570 -2.23 -5.23 -47.96
C LYS A 570 -2.55 -6.25 -46.86
N TYR A 571 -3.69 -6.12 -46.18
CA TYR A 571 -4.12 -7.08 -45.17
C TYR A 571 -4.30 -8.49 -45.74
N CYS A 572 -4.97 -8.60 -46.88
CA CYS A 572 -5.20 -9.87 -47.57
C CYS A 572 -3.87 -10.53 -47.98
N GLU A 573 -2.91 -9.74 -48.46
CA GLU A 573 -1.59 -10.24 -48.86
C GLU A 573 -0.76 -10.69 -47.64
N GLU A 574 -0.73 -9.91 -46.56
CA GLU A 574 0.16 -10.18 -45.42
C GLU A 574 -0.41 -11.18 -44.40
N LYS A 575 -1.74 -11.24 -44.24
CA LYS A 575 -2.40 -12.01 -43.16
C LYS A 575 -3.27 -13.16 -43.64
N LEU A 576 -3.75 -13.10 -44.89
CA LEU A 576 -4.61 -14.14 -45.46
C LEU A 576 -3.93 -14.95 -46.56
N THR A 577 -2.65 -14.69 -46.82
CA THR A 577 -1.82 -15.46 -47.75
C THR A 577 -0.55 -15.91 -47.03
N TRP A 578 -0.21 -17.19 -47.12
CA TRP A 578 0.98 -17.78 -46.52
C TRP A 578 1.61 -18.81 -47.45
N SER A 579 2.84 -19.22 -47.15
CA SER A 579 3.53 -20.26 -47.92
C SER A 579 3.53 -21.56 -47.13
N GLU A 580 3.07 -22.64 -47.75
CA GLU A 580 3.12 -23.99 -47.21
C GLU A 580 4.11 -24.84 -48.00
N ASP A 581 4.85 -25.70 -47.31
CA ASP A 581 5.69 -26.71 -47.96
C ASP A 581 4.77 -27.77 -48.57
N ASP A 582 4.94 -28.03 -49.87
CA ASP A 582 4.18 -29.03 -50.61
C ASP A 582 4.54 -30.48 -50.27
N GLY A 583 5.45 -30.67 -49.31
CA GLY A 583 5.95 -31.98 -48.88
C GLY A 583 7.07 -32.51 -49.77
N TRP A 584 7.48 -31.74 -50.79
CA TRP A 584 8.61 -32.02 -51.68
C TRP A 584 9.72 -30.97 -51.55
N GLY A 585 9.62 -30.06 -50.57
CA GLY A 585 10.60 -29.02 -50.31
C GLY A 585 10.39 -27.75 -51.13
N TYR A 586 9.25 -27.61 -51.82
CA TYR A 586 8.87 -26.37 -52.51
C TYR A 586 7.76 -25.65 -51.73
N LEU A 587 7.94 -24.34 -51.56
CA LEU A 587 6.95 -23.49 -50.92
C LEU A 587 5.88 -23.06 -51.94
N VAL A 588 4.63 -23.46 -51.69
CA VAL A 588 3.45 -23.08 -52.48
C VAL A 588 2.65 -22.02 -51.71
N LYS A 589 2.16 -20.99 -52.40
CA LYS A 589 1.33 -19.95 -51.79
C LYS A 589 -0.10 -20.46 -51.58
N THR A 590 -0.54 -20.53 -50.33
CA THR A 590 -1.91 -20.85 -49.90
C THR A 590 -2.59 -19.56 -49.41
N SER A 591 -3.91 -19.43 -49.59
CA SER A 591 -4.67 -18.25 -49.11
C SER A 591 -6.09 -18.59 -48.68
N ASP A 592 -6.63 -17.82 -47.73
CA ASP A 592 -8.04 -17.88 -47.35
C ASP A 592 -8.89 -17.09 -48.37
N ILE A 593 -9.15 -17.75 -49.50
CA ILE A 593 -9.82 -17.17 -50.66
C ILE A 593 -11.23 -16.66 -50.31
N ASP A 594 -11.93 -17.33 -49.39
CA ASP A 594 -13.31 -17.00 -49.06
C ASP A 594 -13.39 -15.71 -48.24
N THR A 595 -12.55 -15.57 -47.21
CA THR A 595 -12.44 -14.33 -46.43
C THR A 595 -11.98 -13.16 -47.31
N ILE A 596 -10.99 -13.38 -48.19
CA ILE A 596 -10.50 -12.34 -49.13
C ILE A 596 -11.64 -11.84 -50.03
N LYS A 597 -12.42 -12.74 -50.62
CA LYS A 597 -13.58 -12.37 -51.47
C LYS A 597 -14.62 -11.58 -50.69
N LEU A 598 -14.91 -12.01 -49.46
CA LEU A 598 -15.88 -11.40 -48.57
C LEU A 598 -15.50 -9.96 -48.21
N LEU A 599 -14.24 -9.71 -47.81
CA LEU A 599 -13.74 -8.37 -47.49
C LEU A 599 -13.72 -7.43 -48.71
N HIS A 600 -13.33 -7.93 -49.89
CA HIS A 600 -13.39 -7.12 -51.11
C HIS A 600 -14.84 -6.84 -51.57
N LYS A 601 -15.77 -7.78 -51.38
CA LYS A 601 -17.20 -7.56 -51.64
C LYS A 601 -17.78 -6.51 -50.69
N LEU A 602 -17.42 -6.59 -49.40
CA LEU A 602 -17.79 -5.59 -48.38
C LEU A 602 -17.31 -4.18 -48.76
N ARG A 603 -16.03 -4.05 -49.13
CA ARG A 603 -15.46 -2.80 -49.63
C ARG A 603 -16.22 -2.25 -50.84
N LYS A 604 -16.45 -3.07 -51.88
CA LYS A 604 -17.10 -2.64 -53.12
C LYS A 604 -18.51 -2.10 -52.87
N ILE A 605 -19.29 -2.77 -52.03
CA ILE A 605 -20.66 -2.33 -51.69
C ILE A 605 -20.61 -1.02 -50.89
N ARG A 606 -19.70 -0.90 -49.92
CA ARG A 606 -19.48 0.37 -49.22
C ARG A 606 -19.15 1.52 -50.17
N ASN A 607 -18.30 1.31 -51.18
CA ASN A 607 -17.99 2.36 -52.17
C ASN A 607 -19.24 2.78 -52.96
N SER A 608 -20.04 1.82 -53.41
CA SER A 608 -21.29 2.07 -54.15
C SER A 608 -22.30 2.87 -53.32
N LEU A 609 -22.45 2.54 -52.03
CA LEU A 609 -23.33 3.24 -51.09
C LEU A 609 -22.88 4.68 -50.80
N VAL A 610 -21.57 4.90 -50.62
CA VAL A 610 -21.01 6.21 -50.24
C VAL A 610 -20.89 7.16 -51.44
N HIS A 611 -20.60 6.66 -52.64
CA HIS A 611 -20.34 7.47 -53.83
C HIS A 611 -21.50 7.52 -54.83
N SER A 612 -22.67 6.95 -54.50
CA SER A 612 -23.85 6.89 -55.38
C SER A 612 -23.57 6.25 -56.76
N GLU A 613 -22.58 5.36 -56.83
CA GLU A 613 -22.22 4.66 -58.05
C GLU A 613 -23.13 3.44 -58.24
N LYS A 614 -23.79 3.35 -59.40
CA LYS A 614 -24.57 2.17 -59.81
C LYS A 614 -23.62 1.08 -60.29
N THR A 615 -23.35 0.06 -59.47
CA THR A 615 -23.13 -1.36 -59.85
C THR A 615 -22.36 -2.10 -58.76
N SER A 616 -23.05 -2.90 -57.94
CA SER A 616 -22.46 -4.00 -57.19
C SER A 616 -23.55 -5.04 -56.95
N ASP A 617 -23.20 -6.33 -57.06
CA ASP A 617 -24.06 -7.44 -56.62
C ASP A 617 -24.34 -7.29 -55.11
N PRO A 618 -25.62 -7.33 -54.65
CA PRO A 618 -25.94 -7.15 -53.24
C PRO A 618 -25.36 -8.29 -52.38
N MET A 619 -25.02 -7.96 -51.14
CA MET A 619 -24.59 -8.95 -50.15
C MET A 619 -25.82 -9.60 -49.49
N SER A 620 -25.82 -10.93 -49.40
CA SER A 620 -26.84 -11.68 -48.66
C SER A 620 -26.70 -11.49 -47.15
N ASP A 621 -27.77 -11.76 -46.39
CA ASP A 621 -27.72 -11.62 -44.93
C ASP A 621 -26.71 -12.57 -44.29
N ASP A 622 -26.47 -13.75 -44.87
CA ASP A 622 -25.50 -14.70 -44.35
C ASP A 622 -24.06 -14.26 -44.64
N GLU A 623 -23.78 -13.68 -45.82
CA GLU A 623 -22.48 -13.05 -46.11
C GLU A 623 -22.22 -11.85 -45.18
N ILE A 624 -23.24 -11.03 -44.87
CA ILE A 624 -23.09 -9.92 -43.90
C ILE A 624 -22.79 -10.47 -42.50
N LYS A 625 -23.46 -11.54 -42.06
CA LYS A 625 -23.17 -12.18 -40.76
C LYS A 625 -21.74 -12.72 -40.71
N GLN A 626 -21.27 -13.37 -41.77
CA GLN A 626 -19.87 -13.83 -41.85
C GLN A 626 -18.89 -12.66 -41.76
N CYS A 627 -19.18 -11.51 -42.39
CA CYS A 627 -18.37 -10.30 -42.25
C CYS A 627 -18.37 -9.80 -40.79
N ILE A 628 -19.54 -9.77 -40.14
CA ILE A 628 -19.67 -9.35 -38.74
C ILE A 628 -18.84 -10.25 -37.84
N ASP A 629 -18.99 -11.57 -37.98
CA ASP A 629 -18.27 -12.56 -37.19
C ASP A 629 -16.76 -12.41 -37.34
N TYR A 630 -16.28 -12.30 -38.57
CA TYR A 630 -14.86 -12.15 -38.86
C TYR A 630 -14.31 -10.82 -38.35
N VAL A 631 -14.89 -9.68 -38.73
CA VAL A 631 -14.38 -8.34 -38.35
C VAL A 631 -14.52 -8.07 -36.85
N CYS A 632 -15.49 -8.66 -36.16
CA CYS A 632 -15.58 -8.54 -34.70
C CYS A 632 -14.69 -9.53 -33.94
N SER A 633 -14.10 -10.53 -34.63
CA SER A 633 -13.11 -11.44 -34.06
C SER A 633 -11.68 -10.88 -34.11
N LEU A 634 -11.44 -9.93 -35.00
CA LEU A 634 -10.26 -9.05 -35.02
C LEU A 634 -10.38 -8.00 -33.91
#